data_AF-A0A6N1VBY3-F1
#
_entry.id   AF-A0A6N1VBY3-F1
#
_cell.length_a   1.000
_cell.length_b   1.000
_cell.length_c   1.000
_cell.angle_alpha   90.00
_cell.angle_beta   90.00
_cell.angle_gamma   90.00
#
_symmetry.space_group_name_H-M   'P 1'
#
loop_
_entity.id
_entity.type
_entity.pdbx_description
1 polymer ?
#
loop_
_entity_poly.entity_id
_entity_poly.type
_entity_poly.pdbx_seq_one_letter_code
_entity_poly.pdbx_strand_id
1 'polypeptide(L)'
;MWTRQRRRSPYRHLVLPVFTFCVLAYFGHHALTGKYGLASKREYERRIEVLKVELASLEERRQQLDKRTAMLRDGSLERDMIDEQARRLLGVTRANEIVILHGFQN
;
A
#
# COMPACT_ATOMS: atom_id res chain seq x y z
N MET A 1 -2.23 -5.24 84.17
CA MET A 1 -1.99 -6.27 83.14
C MET A 1 -2.51 -5.74 81.82
N TRP A 2 -1.64 -5.50 80.83
CA TRP A 2 -2.01 -4.91 79.53
C TRP A 2 -2.42 -6.03 78.56
N THR A 3 -3.69 -6.12 78.19
CA THR A 3 -4.17 -7.02 77.13
C THR A 3 -4.23 -6.28 75.79
N ARG A 4 -3.23 -6.48 74.93
CA ARG A 4 -3.25 -5.96 73.56
C ARG A 4 -4.24 -6.77 72.73
N GLN A 5 -5.50 -6.34 72.67
CA GLN A 5 -6.48 -6.92 71.77
C GLN A 5 -6.27 -6.38 70.35
N ARG A 6 -5.58 -7.16 69.52
CA ARG A 6 -5.36 -6.83 68.11
C ARG A 6 -6.67 -7.03 67.34
N ARG A 7 -7.37 -5.92 67.03
CA ARG A 7 -8.54 -5.94 66.15
C ARG A 7 -8.15 -6.51 64.79
N ARG A 8 -8.77 -7.63 64.38
CA ARG A 8 -8.62 -8.17 63.03
C ARG A 8 -9.33 -7.22 62.06
N SER A 9 -8.55 -6.50 61.27
CA SER A 9 -9.06 -5.55 60.29
C SER A 9 -9.57 -6.30 59.05
N PRO A 10 -10.85 -6.15 58.66
CA PRO A 10 -11.42 -6.82 57.49
C PRO A 10 -10.87 -6.26 56.17
N TYR A 11 -10.27 -5.06 56.19
CA TYR A 11 -9.72 -4.38 55.01
C TYR A 11 -8.61 -5.18 54.31
N ARG A 12 -7.92 -6.08 55.04
CA ARG A 12 -6.92 -6.97 54.44
C ARG A 12 -7.51 -7.91 53.38
N HIS A 13 -8.78 -8.30 53.53
CA HIS A 13 -9.46 -9.17 52.56
C HIS A 13 -9.93 -8.44 51.31
N LEU A 14 -9.98 -7.09 51.33
CA LEU A 14 -10.37 -6.26 50.19
C LEU A 14 -9.20 -5.94 49.25
N VAL A 15 -7.95 -6.14 49.69
CA VAL A 15 -6.76 -5.87 48.88
C VAL A 15 -6.74 -6.72 47.61
N LEU A 16 -7.01 -8.02 47.73
CA LEU A 16 -6.95 -8.95 46.60
C LEU A 16 -8.06 -8.67 45.57
N PRO A 17 -9.35 -8.53 45.95
CA PRO A 17 -10.40 -8.19 44.99
C PRO A 17 -10.20 -6.86 44.28
N VAL A 18 -9.77 -5.81 45.02
CA VAL A 18 -9.52 -4.48 44.43
C VAL A 18 -8.38 -4.54 43.43
N PHE A 19 -7.28 -5.21 43.78
CA PHE A 19 -6.15 -5.39 42.87
C PHE A 19 -6.56 -6.14 41.61
N THR A 20 -7.29 -7.25 41.74
CA THR A 20 -7.79 -8.02 40.60
C THR A 20 -8.71 -7.17 39.71
N PHE A 21 -9.59 -6.36 40.30
CA PHE A 21 -10.45 -5.46 39.55
C PHE A 21 -9.64 -4.42 38.76
N CYS A 22 -8.62 -3.80 39.38
CA CYS A 22 -7.73 -2.87 38.68
C CYS A 22 -7.01 -3.52 37.50
N VAL A 23 -6.50 -4.75 37.68
CA VAL A 23 -5.84 -5.51 36.61
C VAL A 23 -6.81 -5.82 35.47
N LEU A 24 -8.01 -6.31 35.79
CA LEU A 24 -9.05 -6.59 34.79
C LEU A 24 -9.50 -5.32 34.05
N ALA A 25 -9.66 -4.20 34.76
CA ALA A 25 -10.01 -2.93 34.15
C ALA A 25 -8.92 -2.43 33.19
N TYR A 26 -7.65 -2.54 33.59
CA TYR A 26 -6.51 -2.19 32.74
C TYR A 26 -6.48 -3.04 31.46
N PHE A 27 -6.56 -4.37 31.60
CA PHE A 27 -6.56 -5.26 30.44
C PHE A 27 -7.82 -5.09 29.58
N GLY A 28 -8.99 -4.88 30.19
CA GLY A 28 -10.24 -4.61 29.46
C GLY A 28 -10.17 -3.33 28.65
N HIS A 29 -9.67 -2.24 29.24
CA HIS A 29 -9.44 -0.98 28.53
C HIS A 29 -8.43 -1.15 27.38
N HIS A 30 -7.31 -1.82 27.63
CA HIS A 30 -6.31 -2.07 26.59
C HIS A 30 -6.78 -3.03 25.50
N ALA A 31 -7.69 -3.96 25.80
CA ALA A 31 -8.30 -4.82 24.79
C ALA A 31 -9.24 -4.06 23.86
N LEU A 32 -9.82 -2.95 24.32
CA LEU A 32 -10.69 -2.08 23.51
C LEU A 32 -9.89 -1.00 22.75
N THR A 33 -8.93 -0.35 23.42
CA THR A 33 -8.17 0.79 22.88
C THR A 33 -6.84 0.38 22.24
N GLY A 34 -6.39 -0.86 22.41
CA GLY A 34 -5.12 -1.35 21.90
C GLY A 34 -5.10 -1.56 20.39
N LYS A 35 -3.90 -1.52 19.80
CA LYS A 35 -3.64 -1.74 18.37
C LYS A 35 -4.15 -3.10 17.83
N TYR A 36 -4.45 -4.05 18.72
CA TYR A 36 -5.00 -5.39 18.41
C TYR A 36 -6.43 -5.58 18.94
N GLY A 37 -7.09 -4.51 19.40
CA GLY A 37 -8.46 -4.58 19.88
C GLY A 37 -9.45 -4.85 18.75
N LEU A 38 -10.67 -5.29 19.11
CA LEU A 38 -11.74 -5.62 18.14
C LEU A 38 -11.99 -4.51 17.10
N ALA A 39 -11.78 -3.25 17.47
CA ALA A 39 -11.95 -2.11 16.59
C ALA A 39 -10.86 -2.03 15.50
N SER A 40 -9.62 -2.43 15.80
CA SER A 40 -8.52 -2.34 14.84
C SER A 40 -8.69 -3.34 13.70
N LYS A 41 -9.30 -4.50 13.97
CA LYS A 41 -9.59 -5.51 12.93
C LYS A 41 -10.40 -4.92 11.76
N ARG A 42 -11.44 -4.13 12.04
CA ARG A 42 -12.27 -3.49 11.01
C ARG A 42 -11.52 -2.39 10.24
N GLU A 43 -10.57 -1.73 10.89
CA GLU A 43 -9.72 -0.74 10.23
C GLU A 43 -8.70 -1.42 9.30
N TYR A 44 -8.08 -2.51 9.77
CA TYR A 44 -7.17 -3.31 8.95
C TYR A 44 -7.88 -3.96 7.76
N GLU A 45 -9.08 -4.50 7.95
CA GLU A 45 -9.89 -5.05 6.85
C GLU A 45 -10.16 -3.99 5.77
N ARG A 46 -10.58 -2.78 6.16
CA ARG A 46 -10.75 -1.66 5.21
C ARG A 46 -9.44 -1.28 4.52
N ARG A 47 -8.32 -1.20 5.25
CA ARG A 47 -7.01 -0.91 4.66
C ARG A 47 -6.59 -1.99 3.66
N ILE A 48 -6.85 -3.26 3.96
CA ILE A 48 -6.57 -4.39 3.06
C ILE A 48 -7.40 -4.25 1.77
N GLU A 49 -8.68 -3.91 1.87
CA GLU A 49 -9.53 -3.69 0.68
C GLU A 49 -9.01 -2.55 -0.18
N VAL A 50 -8.67 -1.41 0.42
CA VAL A 50 -8.10 -0.26 -0.31
C VAL A 50 -6.79 -0.65 -1.00
N LEU A 51 -5.87 -1.30 -0.29
CA LEU A 51 -4.58 -1.72 -0.85
C LEU A 51 -4.74 -2.76 -1.97
N LYS A 52 -5.75 -3.63 -1.89
CA LYS A 52 -6.06 -4.58 -2.98
C LYS A 52 -6.50 -3.86 -4.26
N VAL A 53 -7.34 -2.83 -4.13
CA VAL A 53 -7.77 -2.02 -5.28
C VAL A 53 -6.58 -1.28 -5.90
N GLU A 54 -5.72 -0.68 -5.05
CA GLU A 54 -4.51 -0.01 -5.52
C GLU A 54 -3.57 -0.98 -6.25
N LEU A 55 -3.35 -2.16 -5.67
CA LEU A 55 -2.53 -3.21 -6.28
C LEU A 55 -3.08 -3.64 -7.65
N ALA A 56 -4.39 -3.87 -7.78
CA ALA A 56 -4.99 -4.22 -9.06
C ALA A 56 -4.77 -3.13 -10.13
N SER A 57 -4.88 -1.85 -9.74
CA SER A 57 -4.62 -0.73 -10.66
C SER A 57 -3.16 -0.64 -11.10
N LEU A 58 -2.22 -0.93 -10.20
CA LEU A 58 -0.78 -0.94 -10.48
C LEU A 58 -0.40 -2.12 -11.36
N GLU A 59 -0.99 -3.29 -11.13
CA GLU A 59 -0.80 -4.48 -11.97
C GLU A 59 -1.31 -4.24 -13.39
N GLU A 60 -2.46 -3.60 -13.57
CA GLU A 60 -2.97 -3.23 -14.89
C GLU A 60 -2.00 -2.28 -15.60
N ARG A 61 -1.52 -1.24 -14.91
CA ARG A 61 -0.53 -0.30 -15.44
C ARG A 61 0.77 -0.99 -15.84
N ARG A 62 1.25 -1.88 -14.99
CA ARG A 62 2.42 -2.71 -15.29
C ARG A 62 2.18 -3.54 -16.54
N GLN A 63 1.05 -4.22 -16.67
CA GLN A 63 0.75 -5.02 -17.87
C GLN A 63 0.70 -4.17 -19.14
N GLN A 64 0.16 -2.95 -19.08
CA GLN A 64 0.16 -2.04 -20.22
C GLN A 64 1.59 -1.61 -20.62
N LEU A 65 2.45 -1.33 -19.63
CA LEU A 65 3.85 -1.01 -19.87
C LEU A 65 4.63 -2.23 -20.36
N ASP A 66 4.36 -3.42 -19.84
CA ASP A 66 4.98 -4.68 -20.28
C ASP A 66 4.59 -4.97 -21.74
N LYS A 67 3.35 -4.71 -22.15
CA LYS A 67 2.94 -4.79 -23.57
C LYS A 67 3.69 -3.78 -24.44
N ARG A 68 3.81 -2.52 -24.01
CA ARG A 68 4.54 -1.47 -24.75
C ARG A 68 6.02 -1.78 -24.87
N THR A 69 6.64 -2.22 -23.78
CA THR A 69 8.05 -2.59 -23.77
C THR A 69 8.28 -3.88 -24.56
N ALA A 70 7.35 -4.83 -24.57
CA ALA A 70 7.43 -6.00 -25.45
C ALA A 70 7.41 -5.62 -26.93
N MET A 71 6.65 -4.59 -27.32
CA MET A 71 6.70 -4.03 -28.69
C MET A 71 8.02 -3.29 -28.99
N LEU A 72 8.76 -2.87 -27.96
CA LEU A 72 10.05 -2.15 -28.07
C LEU A 72 11.27 -3.04 -27.79
N ARG A 73 11.09 -4.28 -27.29
CA ARG A 73 12.17 -5.16 -26.84
C ARG A 73 12.62 -6.04 -27.99
N ASP A 74 13.94 -6.06 -28.17
CA ASP A 74 14.64 -6.59 -29.32
C ASP A 74 14.46 -8.09 -29.57
N GLY A 75 13.53 -8.35 -30.50
CA GLY A 75 13.60 -9.35 -31.56
C GLY A 75 12.83 -8.88 -32.82
N SER A 76 12.25 -7.67 -32.76
CA SER A 76 11.42 -7.05 -33.80
C SER A 76 11.68 -5.56 -33.99
N LEU A 77 12.78 -5.00 -33.45
CA LEU A 77 13.16 -3.62 -33.77
C LEU A 77 13.67 -3.62 -35.21
N GLU A 78 12.73 -3.46 -36.14
CA GLU A 78 12.95 -3.60 -37.56
C GLU A 78 13.98 -2.56 -38.01
N ARG A 79 15.03 -3.01 -38.70
CA ARG A 79 16.10 -2.16 -39.25
C ARG A 79 15.53 -0.96 -40.03
N ASP A 80 14.37 -1.16 -40.65
CA ASP A 80 13.63 -0.14 -41.39
C ASP A 80 13.12 1.00 -40.49
N MET A 81 12.76 0.73 -39.22
CA MET A 81 12.31 1.77 -38.29
C MET A 81 13.47 2.66 -37.81
N ILE A 82 14.68 2.08 -37.68
CA ILE A 82 15.91 2.83 -37.42
C ILE A 82 16.31 3.66 -38.66
N ASP A 83 16.21 3.07 -39.86
CA ASP A 83 16.49 3.76 -41.13
C ASP A 83 15.49 4.91 -41.38
N GLU A 84 14.20 4.71 -41.11
CA GLU A 84 13.18 5.76 -41.15
C GLU A 84 13.49 6.91 -40.18
N GLN A 85 13.83 6.61 -38.92
CA GLN A 85 14.17 7.67 -37.98
C GLN A 85 15.47 8.39 -38.32
N ALA A 86 16.48 7.66 -38.81
CA ALA A 86 17.72 8.27 -39.29
C ALA A 86 17.44 9.21 -40.47
N ARG A 87 16.59 8.79 -41.41
CA ARG A 87 16.19 9.60 -42.58
C ARG A 87 15.37 10.82 -42.20
N ARG A 88 14.41 10.70 -41.28
CA ARG A 88 13.63 11.85 -40.78
C ARG A 88 14.51 12.89 -40.11
N LEU A 89 15.49 12.46 -39.31
CA LEU A 89 16.40 13.37 -38.60
C LEU A 89 17.43 14.02 -39.53
N LEU A 90 17.97 13.27 -40.49
CA LEU A 90 19.00 13.75 -41.40
C LEU A 90 18.44 14.39 -42.69
N GLY A 91 17.11 14.36 -42.88
CA GLY A 91 16.45 14.95 -44.05
C GLY A 91 16.77 14.23 -45.37
N VAL A 92 17.10 12.93 -45.32
CA VAL A 92 17.53 12.16 -46.49
C VAL A 92 16.38 11.30 -47.02
N THR A 93 16.19 11.31 -48.34
CA THR A 93 15.11 10.61 -49.04
C THR A 93 15.68 9.90 -50.26
N ARG A 94 15.14 8.74 -50.66
CA ARG A 94 15.63 8.01 -51.84
C ARG A 94 15.23 8.74 -53.12
N ALA A 95 15.97 8.52 -54.21
CA ALA A 95 15.75 9.20 -55.50
C ALA A 95 14.34 8.99 -56.10
N ASN A 96 13.59 8.02 -55.61
CA ASN A 96 12.26 7.61 -56.06
C ASN A 96 11.14 7.84 -55.02
N GLU A 97 11.41 8.61 -53.96
CA GLU A 97 10.44 8.90 -52.90
C GLU A 97 9.92 10.36 -53.01
N ILE A 98 8.62 10.56 -52.80
CA ILE A 98 7.95 11.88 -52.87
C ILE A 98 7.64 12.35 -51.45
N VAL A 99 8.14 13.53 -51.06
CA VAL A 99 7.87 14.15 -49.75
C VAL A 99 6.65 15.07 -49.85
N ILE A 100 5.58 14.75 -49.11
CA ILE A 100 4.38 15.61 -49.02
C ILE A 100 4.44 16.42 -47.73
N LEU A 101 4.76 17.71 -47.84
CA LEU A 101 4.73 18.66 -46.72
C LEU A 101 3.30 19.18 -46.57
N HIS A 102 2.57 18.67 -45.58
CA HIS A 102 1.29 19.27 -45.17
C HIS A 102 1.56 20.50 -44.31
N GLY A 103 1.20 21.69 -44.81
CA GLY A 103 1.30 22.93 -44.05
C GLY A 103 0.39 22.87 -42.82
N PHE A 104 0.97 23.11 -41.64
CA PHE A 104 0.21 23.30 -40.41
C PHE A 104 -0.69 24.53 -40.57
N GLN A 105 -2.00 24.31 -40.74
CA GLN A 105 -2.99 25.35 -40.50
C GLN A 105 -3.17 25.49 -38.99
N ASN A 106 -2.93 26.71 -38.52
CA ASN A 106 -3.02 27.15 -37.13
C ASN A 106 -4.48 27.28 -36.69
#